data_AF-A0A7I0JDG1-F1
#
_entry.id   AF-A0A7I0JDG1-F1
#
_cell.length_a   1.000
_cell.length_b   1.000
_cell.length_c   1.000
_cell.angle_alpha   90.00
_cell.angle_beta   90.00
_cell.angle_gamma   90.00
#
_symmetry.space_group_name_H-M   'P 1'
#
loop_
_entity.id
_entity.type
_entity.pdbx_description
1 polymer ?
#
loop_
_entity_poly.entity_id
_entity_poly.type
_entity_poly.pdbx_seq_one_letter_code
_entity_poly.pdbx_strand_id
1 'polypeptide(L)'
;MRTLFALWAAPLLLFWGWFFLSLNDMNFGYVMLSRPLHDLVFQLYGEMLGIDPALIPGMVAKACVFDSFLLMALWAFRRRRNIAAWVRTRWGNPVPQERLDRATEAGPVLPAE
;
A
#
# COMPACT_ATOMS: atom_id res chain seq x y z
N MET A 1 -1.01 -2.78 -8.85
CA MET A 1 -1.05 -2.49 -7.39
C MET A 1 0.04 -1.51 -6.97
N ARG A 2 1.32 -1.77 -7.23
CA ARG A 2 2.44 -0.88 -6.83
C ARG A 2 2.37 0.52 -7.46
N THR A 3 1.90 0.61 -8.70
CA THR A 3 1.72 1.88 -9.43
C THR A 3 0.63 2.78 -8.82
N LEU A 4 -0.47 2.22 -8.30
CA LEU A 4 -1.51 2.98 -7.60
C LEU A 4 -0.96 3.60 -6.31
N PHE A 5 -0.17 2.83 -5.56
CA PHE A 5 0.50 3.34 -4.35
C PHE A 5 1.58 4.38 -4.67
N ALA A 6 2.33 4.20 -5.76
CA ALA A 6 3.31 5.18 -6.20
C ALA A 6 2.64 6.48 -6.66
N LEU A 7 1.54 6.39 -7.42
CA LEU A 7 0.78 7.56 -7.89
C LEU A 7 0.12 8.32 -6.72
N TRP A 8 -0.29 7.59 -5.67
CA TRP A 8 -0.85 8.16 -4.44
C TRP A 8 0.24 8.78 -3.53
N ALA A 9 1.35 8.08 -3.34
CA ALA A 9 2.44 8.53 -2.48
C ALA A 9 3.28 9.64 -3.13
N ALA A 10 3.29 9.77 -4.46
CA ALA A 10 4.05 10.78 -5.17
C ALA A 10 3.70 12.23 -4.76
N PRO A 11 2.43 12.70 -4.83
CA PRO A 11 2.08 14.05 -4.40
C PRO A 11 2.32 14.26 -2.90
N LEU A 12 2.16 13.20 -2.09
CA LEU A 12 2.44 13.23 -0.66
C LEU A 12 3.93 13.43 -0.37
N LEU A 13 4.80 12.62 -0.99
CA LEU A 13 6.24 12.73 -0.82
C LEU A 13 6.79 14.04 -1.37
N LEU A 14 6.22 14.55 -2.47
CA LEU A 14 6.58 15.85 -3.00
C LEU A 14 6.24 16.96 -1.99
N PHE A 15 5.02 16.94 -1.44
CA PHE A 15 4.57 17.89 -0.44
C PHE A 15 5.41 17.81 0.84
N TRP A 16 5.59 16.60 1.39
CA TRP A 16 6.37 16.36 2.61
C TRP A 16 7.85 16.67 2.43
N GLY A 17 8.43 16.31 1.28
CA GLY A 17 9.80 16.63 0.94
C GLY A 17 10.00 18.14 0.90
N TRP A 18 9.17 18.86 0.15
CA TRP A 18 9.24 20.32 0.11
C TRP A 18 9.03 20.97 1.49
N PHE A 19 8.00 20.54 2.23
CA PHE A 19 7.71 21.02 3.58
C PHE A 19 8.91 20.84 4.53
N PHE A 20 9.53 19.66 4.51
CA PHE A 20 10.68 19.36 5.36
C PHE A 20 11.94 20.12 4.95
N LEU A 21 12.23 20.22 3.65
CA LEU A 21 13.35 21.00 3.13
C LEU A 21 13.18 22.49 3.48
N SER A 22 11.96 23.00 3.40
CA SER A 22 11.68 24.41 3.70
C SER A 22 11.76 24.73 5.18
N LEU A 23 11.27 23.84 6.06
CA LEU A 23 11.43 23.99 7.52
C LEU A 23 12.90 23.99 7.96
N ASN A 24 13.74 23.16 7.32
CA ASN A 24 15.17 23.07 7.61
C ASN A 24 16.00 24.20 6.99
N ASP A 25 15.35 25.19 6.35
CA ASP A 25 16.00 26.33 5.69
C ASP A 25 17.06 25.88 4.67
N MET A 26 16.85 24.72 4.04
CA MET A 26 17.69 24.20 2.96
C MET A 26 17.34 24.91 1.65
N ASN A 27 17.63 26.20 1.62
CA ASN A 27 17.41 27.02 0.46
C ASN A 27 18.64 26.92 -0.46
N PHE A 28 18.61 25.96 -1.40
CA PHE A 28 19.61 25.80 -2.47
C PHE A 28 19.57 26.95 -3.51
N GLY A 29 19.27 28.18 -3.10
CA GLY A 29 19.03 29.33 -3.98
C GLY A 29 17.63 29.40 -4.60
N TYR A 30 16.72 28.48 -4.23
CA TYR A 30 15.34 28.46 -4.69
C TYR A 30 14.41 29.12 -3.67
N VAL A 31 13.83 30.28 -4.04
CA VAL A 31 12.86 31.03 -3.21
C VAL A 31 11.69 30.15 -2.75
N MET A 32 11.27 29.17 -3.56
CA MET A 32 10.22 28.22 -3.19
C MET A 32 10.53 27.39 -1.93
N LEU A 33 11.80 27.11 -1.63
CA LEU A 33 12.19 26.35 -0.43
C LEU A 33 12.49 27.26 0.76
N SER A 34 12.37 28.58 0.61
CA SER A 34 12.67 29.51 1.70
C SER A 34 11.59 29.46 2.80
N ARG A 35 12.01 29.55 4.07
CA ARG A 35 11.09 29.72 5.21
C ARG A 35 10.03 30.83 5.04
N PRO A 36 10.36 32.04 4.52
CA PRO A 36 9.37 33.08 4.32
C PRO A 36 8.23 32.68 3.38
N LEU A 37 8.52 31.92 2.31
CA LEU A 37 7.49 31.47 1.38
C LEU A 37 6.62 30.39 1.99
N HIS A 38 7.21 29.49 2.79
CA HIS A 38 6.45 28.55 3.61
C HIS A 38 5.47 29.26 4.52
N ASP A 39 5.94 30.23 5.32
CA ASP A 39 5.10 31.00 6.22
C ASP A 39 3.98 31.74 5.46
N LEU A 40 4.30 32.33 4.30
CA LEU A 40 3.32 32.99 3.43
C LEU A 40 2.24 32.02 2.93
N VAL A 41 2.64 30.83 2.47
CA VAL A 41 1.72 29.80 1.96
C VAL A 41 0.81 29.32 3.10
N PHE A 42 1.35 29.07 4.29
CA PHE A 42 0.55 28.68 5.45
C PHE A 42 -0.39 29.80 5.87
N GLN A 43 0.05 31.05 5.88
CA GLN A 43 -0.78 32.21 6.20
C GLN A 43 -1.94 32.36 5.19
N LEU A 44 -1.67 32.20 3.90
CA LEU A 44 -2.69 32.25 2.84
C LEU A 44 -3.70 31.10 2.96
N TYR A 45 -3.23 29.88 3.26
CA TYR A 45 -4.11 28.74 3.52
C TYR A 45 -4.92 28.91 4.82
N GLY A 46 -4.33 29.52 5.84
CA GLY A 46 -5.00 29.81 7.11
C GLY A 46 -6.12 30.84 6.94
N GLU A 47 -5.91 31.90 6.16
CA GLU A 47 -6.97 32.85 5.80
C GLU A 47 -8.08 32.21 4.97
N MET A 48 -7.73 31.37 3.98
CA MET A 48 -8.71 30.71 3.11
C MET A 48 -9.59 29.69 3.85
N LEU A 49 -9.01 28.92 4.78
CA LEU A 49 -9.75 27.91 5.55
C LEU A 49 -10.33 28.45 6.87
N GLY A 50 -9.88 29.60 7.36
CA GLY A 50 -10.22 30.11 8.69
C GLY A 50 -9.65 29.24 9.82
N ILE A 51 -8.57 28.50 9.56
CA ILE A 51 -7.94 27.55 10.48
C ILE A 51 -6.51 28.04 10.77
N ASP A 52 -6.04 27.85 12.00
CA ASP A 52 -4.68 28.24 12.38
C ASP A 52 -3.62 27.61 11.43
N PRO A 53 -2.79 28.43 10.77
CA PRO A 53 -1.76 27.99 9.83
C PRO A 53 -0.88 26.86 10.36
N ALA A 54 -0.59 26.89 11.67
CA ALA A 54 0.28 25.90 12.31
C ALA A 54 -0.37 24.52 12.47
N LEU A 55 -1.70 24.44 12.45
CA LEU A 55 -2.44 23.19 12.64
C LEU A 55 -2.64 22.41 11.33
N ILE A 56 -2.70 23.11 10.20
CA ILE A 56 -2.93 22.54 8.86
C ILE A 56 -1.94 21.40 8.54
N PRO A 57 -0.61 21.60 8.62
CA PRO A 57 0.32 20.53 8.25
C PRO A 57 0.26 19.36 9.25
N GLY A 58 -0.03 19.62 10.52
CA GLY A 58 -0.18 18.57 11.54
C GLY A 58 -1.42 17.69 11.33
N MET A 59 -2.54 18.27 10.86
CA MET A 59 -3.75 17.51 10.52
C MET A 59 -3.54 16.67 9.26
N VAL A 60 -2.92 17.26 8.23
CA VAL A 60 -2.56 16.53 6.99
C VAL A 60 -1.62 15.38 7.33
N ALA A 61 -0.60 15.59 8.17
CA ALA A 61 0.30 14.53 8.62
C ALA A 61 -0.42 13.35 9.24
N LYS A 62 -1.33 13.63 10.19
CA LYS A 62 -2.13 12.60 10.85
C LYS A 62 -2.98 11.84 9.85
N ALA A 63 -3.63 12.54 8.92
CA ALA A 63 -4.41 11.91 7.86
C ALA A 63 -3.53 11.01 6.96
N CYS A 64 -2.33 11.46 6.57
CA CYS A 64 -1.41 10.67 5.74
C CYS A 64 -0.90 9.41 6.44
N VAL A 65 -0.54 9.51 7.72
CA VAL A 65 -0.11 8.36 8.54
C VAL A 65 -1.25 7.35 8.66
N PHE A 66 -2.46 7.84 8.96
CA PHE A 66 -3.64 6.99 9.09
C PHE A 66 -4.02 6.33 7.76
N ASP A 67 -3.97 7.07 6.64
CA ASP A 67 -4.28 6.54 5.31
C ASP A 67 -3.23 5.50 4.88
N SER A 68 -1.94 5.78 5.07
CA SER A 68 -0.86 4.82 4.81
C SER A 68 -1.02 3.54 5.64
N PHE A 69 -1.42 3.68 6.90
CA PHE A 69 -1.72 2.56 7.77
C PHE A 69 -2.90 1.73 7.24
N LEU A 70 -4.00 2.38 6.85
CA LEU A 70 -5.16 1.74 6.21
C LEU A 70 -4.78 1.01 4.93
N LEU A 71 -3.98 1.65 4.08
CA LEU A 71 -3.47 1.12 2.82
C LEU A 71 -2.63 -0.15 3.04
N MET A 72 -1.72 -0.10 4.02
CA MET A 72 -0.88 -1.23 4.43
C MET A 72 -1.72 -2.36 5.06
N ALA A 73 -2.69 -2.02 5.91
CA ALA A 73 -3.61 -2.98 6.51
C ALA A 73 -4.46 -3.69 5.44
N LEU A 74 -5.04 -2.93 4.50
CA LEU A 74 -5.83 -3.47 3.39
C LEU A 74 -4.98 -4.37 2.48
N TRP A 75 -3.75 -3.93 2.17
CA TRP A 75 -2.82 -4.73 1.38
C TRP A 75 -2.40 -6.01 2.09
N ALA A 76 -2.09 -5.95 3.39
CA ALA A 76 -1.75 -7.11 4.21
C ALA A 76 -2.93 -8.10 4.30
N PHE A 77 -4.15 -7.61 4.46
CA PHE A 77 -5.36 -8.44 4.46
C PHE A 77 -5.60 -9.12 3.10
N ARG A 78 -5.45 -8.39 1.98
CA ARG A 78 -5.51 -8.98 0.63
C ARG A 78 -4.41 -10.02 0.41
N ARG A 79 -3.20 -9.76 0.89
CA ARG A 79 -2.08 -10.71 0.83
C ARG A 79 -2.40 -12.00 1.58
N ARG A 80 -2.98 -11.90 2.78
CA ARG A 80 -3.42 -13.07 3.56
C ARG A 80 -4.49 -13.89 2.84
N ARG A 81 -5.48 -13.25 2.19
CA ARG A 81 -6.48 -13.97 1.37
C ARG A 81 -5.86 -14.64 0.15
N ASN A 82 -4.89 -14.03 -0.51
CA ASN A 82 -4.17 -14.67 -1.62
C ASN A 82 -3.37 -15.89 -1.16
N ILE A 83 -2.73 -15.84 0.01
CA ILE A 83 -2.03 -16.98 0.59
C ILE A 83 -3.04 -18.07 0.99
N ALA A 84 -4.15 -17.70 1.63
CA ALA A 84 -5.20 -18.64 2.00
C ALA A 84 -5.81 -19.35 0.77
N ALA A 85 -6.05 -18.61 -0.32
CA ALA A 85 -6.50 -19.18 -1.59
C ALA A 85 -5.45 -20.12 -2.18
N TRP A 86 -4.17 -19.73 -2.22
CA TRP A 86 -3.07 -20.57 -2.69
C TRP A 86 -2.90 -21.86 -1.87
N VAL A 87 -3.02 -21.78 -0.54
CA VAL A 87 -3.02 -22.95 0.36
C VAL A 87 -4.23 -23.85 0.10
N ARG A 88 -5.41 -23.28 -0.14
CA ARG A 88 -6.63 -24.04 -0.48
C ARG A 88 -6.50 -24.77 -1.81
N THR A 89 -5.91 -24.15 -2.82
CA THR A 89 -5.64 -24.79 -4.11
C THR A 89 -4.58 -25.89 -3.99
N ARG A 90 -3.62 -25.74 -3.06
CA ARG A 90 -2.57 -26.73 -2.82
C ARG A 90 -3.04 -27.94 -1.99
N TRP A 91 -3.97 -27.73 -1.06
CA TRP A 91 -4.62 -28.83 -0.32
C TRP A 91 -5.81 -29.45 -1.05
N GLY A 92 -6.47 -28.71 -1.93
CA GLY A 92 -7.50 -29.21 -2.82
C GLY A 92 -6.92 -29.76 -4.11
N ASN A 93 -5.81 -30.52 -4.06
CA ASN A 93 -5.38 -31.37 -5.16
C ASN A 93 -6.27 -32.61 -5.09
N PRO A 94 -7.39 -32.69 -5.84
CA PRO A 94 -8.13 -33.93 -5.90
C PRO A 94 -7.14 -34.89 -6.56
N VAL A 95 -6.88 -36.03 -5.91
CA VAL A 95 -6.15 -37.12 -6.55
C VAL A 95 -6.72 -37.25 -7.97
N PRO A 96 -5.91 -37.10 -9.04
CA PRO A 96 -6.41 -37.16 -10.41
C PRO A 96 -7.22 -38.44 -10.58
N GLN A 97 -8.49 -38.35 -11.00
CA GLN A 97 -9.37 -39.51 -11.14
C GLN A 97 -8.75 -40.60 -12.02
N GLU A 98 -7.87 -40.26 -12.96
CA GLU A 98 -7.07 -41.21 -13.75
C GLU A 98 -6.27 -42.22 -12.90
N ARG A 99 -5.86 -41.87 -11.68
CA ARG A 99 -5.17 -42.79 -10.76
C ARG A 99 -6.12 -43.75 -10.05
N LEU A 100 -7.38 -43.36 -9.85
CA LEU A 100 -8.42 -44.21 -9.28
C LEU A 100 -8.95 -45.21 -10.31
N ASP A 101 -9.12 -44.78 -11.56
CA ASP A 101 -9.57 -45.65 -12.65
C ASP A 101 -8.53 -46.74 -12.97
N ARG A 102 -7.24 -46.37 -13.04
CA ARG A 102 -6.15 -47.34 -13.29
C ARG A 102 -5.97 -48.37 -12.17
N ALA A 103 -6.29 -48.01 -10.92
CA ALA A 103 -6.21 -48.95 -9.80
C ALA A 103 -7.38 -49.94 -9.78
N THR A 104 -8.50 -49.58 -10.39
CA THR A 104 -9.70 -50.43 -10.46
C THR A 104 -9.61 -51.41 -11.64
N GLU A 105 -8.94 -51.03 -12.74
CA GLU A 105 -8.69 -51.92 -13.89
C GLU A 105 -7.59 -52.95 -13.63
N ALA A 106 -6.68 -52.71 -12.68
CA ALA A 106 -5.60 -53.61 -12.32
C ALA A 106 -6.03 -54.68 -11.29
N GLY A 107 -7.19 -55.29 -11.49
CA GLY A 107 -7.61 -56.47 -10.72
C GLY A 107 -6.64 -57.65 -10.94
N PRO A 108 -6.28 -58.41 -9.89
CA PRO A 108 -5.29 -59.48 -9.99
C PRO A 108 -5.82 -60.60 -10.88
N VAL A 109 -5.21 -60.78 -12.05
CA VAL A 109 -5.43 -61.99 -12.85
C VAL A 109 -4.81 -63.15 -12.10
N LEU A 110 -5.65 -63.94 -11.42
CA LEU A 110 -5.24 -65.19 -10.80
C LEU A 110 -4.74 -66.12 -11.91
N PRO A 111 -3.51 -66.67 -11.80
CA PRO A 111 -3.03 -67.64 -12.76
C PRO A 111 -3.93 -68.88 -12.68
N ALA A 112 -4.60 -69.20 -13.78
CA ALA A 112 -5.35 -70.44 -13.92
C ALA A 112 -4.35 -71.60 -13.95
N GLU A 113 -4.44 -72.47 -12.94
CA GLU A 113 -3.87 -73.83 -12.94
C GLU A 113 -4.60 -74.74 -13.92
#